data_AF-A0A0K2RH90-F1
#
_entry.id   AF-A0A0K2RH90-F1
#
_cell.length_a   1.000
_cell.length_b   1.000
_cell.length_c   1.000
_cell.angle_alpha   90.00
_cell.angle_beta   90.00
_cell.angle_gamma   90.00
#
_symmetry.space_group_name_H-M   'P 1'
#
loop_
_entity.id
_entity.type
_entity.pdbx_description
1 polymer ?
#
loop_
_entity_poly.entity_id
_entity_poly.type
_entity_poly.pdbx_seq_one_letter_code
_entity_poly.pdbx_strand_id
1 'polypeptide(L)'
;MGLWNARAAGLDAEKVLDTLLRYSRFPVPHSLLIDIEETMSRYGRLRLEKDPQHGLVMRTTDYPVLEEVSRAKKIAPLLGPRIDGETVVVHSSQRGQLKQLLLKLGWPAEDLAGYVDGTPHLIALNEDGWHLRPYQKLATENFWAGGSGVVVLPCGAARPWWGRSHGYELHHHADPGDQHGRGPAMEGRTPQADVADGGGDRRVFGRGQGSPARHDRDLPGPDHQARRPLPAPGTRGRARLGLIIYDEVHLLPAPIFRMTADLQARRRLGLTATLVREDGREGEVFSLIGPKRYDAPWKDIEAQGYIAPADCVEVRVDLPRDERVAYAMAEDADKYRLCATSETKTHLVEQLVALHQGEPLLVIGQYIDQLDEIGERLDAPVIKGDTTVKVRQKLFDAFRAGDIKTLVVSKVANFSIDLPEASVAIQVSGSFGSRQEEAQRLGRLLRPKQDGRAARFYSLVARDTLDQDFAAKRQRFLAEQGYAYRIMDAKDVPAG
;
A
#
# COMPACT_ATOMS: atom_id res chain seq x y z
N MET A 1 0.96 -15.66 -13.98
CA MET A 1 0.69 -14.22 -13.74
C MET A 1 1.70 -13.30 -14.41
N GLY A 2 3.00 -13.38 -14.09
CA GLY A 2 4.02 -12.48 -14.68
C GLY A 2 4.06 -12.50 -16.21
N LEU A 3 3.98 -13.69 -16.82
CA LEU A 3 3.96 -13.87 -18.28
C LEU A 3 2.76 -13.20 -18.98
N TRP A 4 1.56 -13.30 -18.40
CA TRP A 4 0.37 -12.63 -18.93
C TRP A 4 0.44 -11.12 -18.77
N ASN A 5 1.04 -10.63 -17.69
CA ASN A 5 1.28 -9.18 -17.52
C ASN A 5 2.26 -8.65 -18.57
N ALA A 6 3.33 -9.40 -18.85
CA ALA A 6 4.27 -9.07 -19.92
C ALA A 6 3.53 -9.00 -21.28
N ARG A 7 2.66 -9.98 -21.56
CA ARG A 7 1.84 -10.00 -22.78
C ARG A 7 0.87 -8.81 -22.87
N ALA A 8 0.19 -8.47 -21.78
CA ALA A 8 -0.67 -7.30 -21.67
C ALA A 8 0.08 -5.96 -21.81
N ALA A 9 1.39 -5.95 -21.55
CA ALA A 9 2.26 -4.81 -21.74
C ALA A 9 2.87 -4.73 -23.16
N GLY A 10 2.50 -5.66 -24.06
CA GLY A 10 2.96 -5.69 -25.45
C GLY A 10 4.21 -6.53 -25.72
N LEU A 11 4.73 -7.26 -24.72
CA LEU A 11 5.82 -8.22 -24.94
C LEU A 11 5.25 -9.52 -25.54
N ASP A 12 5.87 -10.04 -26.59
CA ASP A 12 5.55 -11.36 -27.16
C ASP A 12 6.38 -12.46 -26.47
N ALA A 13 5.94 -13.71 -26.64
CA ALA A 13 6.64 -14.87 -26.07
C ALA A 13 8.06 -14.98 -26.65
N GLU A 14 8.23 -14.70 -27.93
CA GLU A 14 9.50 -14.78 -28.64
C GLU A 14 10.58 -13.90 -27.98
N LYS A 15 10.29 -12.62 -27.68
CA LYS A 15 11.21 -11.73 -26.99
C LYS A 15 11.56 -12.23 -25.58
N VAL A 16 10.59 -12.78 -24.86
CA VAL A 16 10.83 -13.33 -23.52
C VAL A 16 11.75 -14.55 -23.60
N LEU A 17 11.53 -15.44 -24.56
CA LEU A 17 12.34 -16.64 -24.79
C LEU A 17 13.75 -16.27 -25.25
N ASP A 18 13.90 -15.36 -26.21
CA ASP A 18 15.21 -14.85 -26.67
C ASP A 18 16.00 -14.22 -25.52
N THR A 19 15.34 -13.42 -24.67
CA THR A 19 15.98 -12.82 -23.49
C THR A 19 16.48 -13.91 -22.52
N LEU A 20 15.65 -14.92 -22.22
CA LEU A 20 16.06 -16.02 -21.33
C LEU A 20 17.23 -16.81 -21.89
N LEU A 21 17.18 -17.14 -23.18
CA LEU A 21 18.26 -17.88 -23.84
C LEU A 21 19.56 -17.07 -23.88
N ARG A 22 19.48 -15.75 -24.09
CA ARG A 22 20.65 -14.87 -24.19
C ARG A 22 21.33 -14.59 -22.85
N TYR A 23 20.56 -14.40 -21.79
CA TYR A 23 21.09 -13.97 -20.48
C TYR A 23 21.16 -15.09 -19.43
N SER A 24 20.72 -16.30 -19.75
CA SER A 24 20.85 -17.44 -18.84
C SER A 24 22.31 -17.91 -18.73
N ARG A 25 22.77 -18.09 -17.49
CA ARG A 25 24.09 -18.68 -17.21
C ARG A 25 24.13 -20.18 -17.52
N PHE A 26 22.97 -20.84 -17.43
CA PHE A 26 22.80 -22.27 -17.65
C PHE A 26 21.77 -22.51 -18.74
N PRO A 27 21.87 -23.62 -19.51
CA PRO A 27 20.88 -23.97 -20.52
C PRO A 27 19.47 -23.96 -19.95
N VAL A 28 18.56 -23.23 -20.62
CA VAL A 28 17.16 -23.17 -20.21
C VAL A 28 16.48 -24.51 -20.55
N PRO A 29 15.82 -25.18 -19.59
CA PRO A 29 15.13 -26.44 -19.86
C PRO A 29 14.05 -26.27 -20.94
N HIS A 30 13.98 -27.22 -21.88
CA HIS A 30 13.04 -27.15 -23.00
C HIS A 30 11.57 -27.12 -22.54
N SER A 31 11.24 -27.85 -21.47
CA SER A 31 9.91 -27.83 -20.88
C SER A 31 9.49 -26.43 -20.44
N LEU A 32 10.41 -25.65 -19.87
CA LEU A 32 10.12 -24.27 -19.45
C LEU A 32 9.85 -23.35 -20.64
N LEU A 33 10.55 -23.54 -21.76
CA LEU A 33 10.34 -22.75 -22.97
C LEU A 33 8.93 -23.01 -23.55
N ILE A 34 8.54 -24.28 -23.62
CA ILE A 34 7.19 -24.70 -24.04
C ILE A 34 6.14 -24.09 -23.09
N ASP A 35 6.34 -24.23 -21.78
CA ASP A 35 5.40 -23.71 -20.77
C ASP A 35 5.19 -22.19 -20.89
N ILE A 36 6.27 -21.44 -21.15
CA ILE A 36 6.21 -19.98 -21.33
C ILE A 36 5.40 -19.62 -22.58
N GLU A 37 5.71 -20.26 -23.70
CA GLU A 37 5.02 -20.03 -24.97
C GLU A 37 3.53 -20.37 -24.85
N GLU A 38 3.22 -21.56 -24.33
CA GLU A 38 1.86 -22.02 -24.15
C GLU A 38 1.09 -21.07 -23.23
N THR A 39 1.68 -20.71 -22.09
CA THR A 39 1.06 -19.79 -21.12
C THR A 39 0.77 -18.44 -21.75
N MET A 40 1.74 -17.82 -22.43
CA MET A 40 1.56 -16.50 -23.04
C MET A 40 0.56 -16.53 -24.20
N SER A 41 0.45 -17.65 -24.93
CA SER A 41 -0.52 -17.82 -26.02
C SER A 41 -1.98 -17.79 -25.58
N ARG A 42 -2.26 -18.00 -24.28
CA ARG A 42 -3.64 -17.99 -23.74
C ARG A 42 -4.19 -16.58 -23.57
N TYR A 43 -3.33 -15.57 -23.47
CA TYR A 43 -3.74 -14.17 -23.33
C TYR A 43 -4.23 -13.62 -24.68
N GLY A 44 -5.38 -12.92 -24.67
CA GLY A 44 -5.97 -12.31 -25.86
C GLY A 44 -6.81 -13.26 -26.72
N ARG A 45 -6.92 -14.54 -26.33
CA ARG A 45 -7.87 -15.47 -26.96
C ARG A 45 -9.32 -15.09 -26.67
N LEU A 46 -9.58 -14.59 -25.47
CA LEU A 46 -10.84 -13.97 -25.09
C LEU A 46 -10.65 -12.45 -25.08
N ARG A 47 -11.57 -11.72 -25.70
CA ARG A 47 -11.56 -10.25 -25.74
C ARG A 47 -12.88 -9.71 -25.21
N LEU A 48 -12.82 -8.78 -24.27
CA LEU A 48 -13.99 -8.04 -23.80
C LEU A 48 -14.09 -6.76 -24.61
N GLU A 49 -15.19 -6.58 -25.32
CA GLU A 49 -15.39 -5.47 -26.26
C GLU A 49 -16.74 -4.80 -26.04
N LYS A 50 -16.86 -3.54 -26.46
CA LYS A 50 -18.12 -2.80 -26.41
C LYS A 50 -18.81 -2.95 -27.75
N ASP A 51 -19.92 -3.68 -27.74
CA ASP A 51 -20.80 -3.85 -28.87
C ASP A 51 -21.84 -2.72 -28.94
N PRO A 52 -22.03 -2.08 -30.10
CA PRO A 52 -23.01 -0.98 -30.26
C PRO A 52 -24.45 -1.37 -29.93
N GLN A 53 -24.83 -2.63 -30.13
CA GLN A 53 -26.20 -3.13 -29.94
C GLN A 53 -26.36 -3.87 -28.61
N HIS A 54 -25.35 -4.65 -28.22
CA HIS A 54 -25.44 -5.58 -27.09
C HIS A 54 -24.71 -5.14 -25.83
N GLY A 55 -24.05 -3.97 -25.84
CA GLY A 55 -23.36 -3.44 -24.68
C GLY A 55 -21.99 -4.08 -24.48
N LEU A 56 -21.75 -4.79 -23.38
CA LEU A 56 -20.46 -5.47 -23.16
C LEU A 56 -20.56 -6.91 -23.67
N VAL A 57 -19.62 -7.33 -24.50
CA VAL A 57 -19.55 -8.69 -25.05
C VAL A 57 -18.16 -9.29 -24.82
N MET A 58 -18.11 -10.62 -24.75
CA MET A 58 -16.88 -11.38 -24.83
C MET A 58 -16.81 -12.08 -26.18
N ARG A 59 -15.78 -11.77 -26.97
CA ARG A 59 -15.51 -12.33 -28.30
C ARG A 59 -14.28 -13.23 -28.27
N THR A 60 -14.29 -14.27 -29.09
CA THR A 60 -13.12 -15.13 -29.31
C THR A 60 -13.14 -15.80 -30.66
N THR A 61 -11.96 -16.01 -31.22
CA THR A 61 -11.76 -16.82 -32.43
C THR A 61 -11.56 -18.31 -32.10
N ASP A 62 -11.54 -18.68 -30.82
CA ASP A 62 -11.28 -20.03 -30.33
C ASP A 62 -12.54 -20.60 -29.66
N TYR A 63 -13.40 -21.20 -30.49
CA TYR A 63 -14.71 -21.73 -30.07
C TYR A 63 -14.62 -22.72 -28.89
N PRO A 64 -13.69 -23.69 -28.86
CA PRO A 64 -13.50 -24.57 -27.70
C PRO A 64 -13.29 -23.83 -26.38
N VAL A 65 -12.49 -22.74 -26.40
CA VAL A 65 -12.23 -21.93 -25.21
C VAL A 65 -13.51 -21.24 -24.74
N LEU A 66 -14.32 -20.72 -25.66
CA LEU A 66 -15.61 -20.12 -25.29
C LEU A 66 -16.53 -21.14 -24.61
N GLU A 67 -16.63 -22.34 -25.16
CA GLU A 67 -17.46 -23.43 -24.60
C GLU A 67 -17.00 -23.82 -23.19
N GLU A 68 -15.69 -23.99 -22.99
CA GLU A 68 -15.10 -24.34 -21.70
C GLU A 68 -15.45 -23.27 -20.65
N VAL A 69 -15.20 -22.00 -20.99
CA VAL A 69 -15.46 -20.86 -20.11
C VAL A 69 -16.95 -20.68 -19.82
N SER A 70 -17.81 -20.78 -20.83
CA SER A 70 -19.25 -20.60 -20.67
C SER A 70 -19.90 -21.70 -19.83
N ARG A 71 -19.32 -22.91 -19.78
CA ARG A 71 -19.82 -24.02 -18.94
C ARG A 71 -19.30 -23.98 -17.50
N ALA A 72 -18.28 -23.16 -17.22
CA ALA A 72 -17.73 -23.07 -15.88
C ALA A 72 -18.79 -22.52 -14.91
N LYS A 73 -19.13 -23.30 -13.87
CA LYS A 73 -20.23 -23.03 -12.91
C LYS A 73 -20.23 -21.62 -12.32
N LYS A 74 -19.05 -21.02 -12.14
CA LYS A 74 -18.89 -19.68 -11.56
C LYS A 74 -18.97 -18.55 -12.59
N ILE A 75 -18.71 -18.86 -13.87
CA ILE A 75 -18.68 -17.89 -14.97
C ILE A 75 -20.04 -17.80 -15.65
N ALA A 76 -20.72 -18.94 -15.87
CA ALA A 76 -22.02 -19.00 -16.53
C ALA A 76 -23.05 -17.96 -16.00
N PRO A 77 -23.16 -17.69 -14.69
CA PRO A 77 -24.10 -16.68 -14.17
C PRO A 77 -23.73 -15.22 -14.50
N LEU A 78 -22.51 -14.97 -14.96
CA LEU A 78 -22.02 -13.63 -15.32
C LEU A 78 -22.20 -13.33 -16.82
N LEU A 79 -22.56 -14.36 -17.59
CA LEU A 79 -22.80 -14.28 -19.02
C LEU A 79 -24.30 -14.09 -19.29
N GLY A 80 -24.61 -13.31 -20.31
CA GLY A 80 -25.94 -13.11 -20.85
C GLY A 80 -26.24 -14.05 -22.01
N PRO A 81 -27.22 -13.71 -22.87
CA PRO A 81 -27.54 -14.51 -24.04
C PRO A 81 -26.34 -14.63 -24.98
N ARG A 82 -26.24 -15.78 -25.64
CA ARG A 82 -25.25 -15.99 -26.69
C ARG A 82 -25.73 -15.35 -27.98
N ILE A 83 -24.86 -14.59 -28.63
CA ILE A 83 -25.17 -13.88 -29.88
C ILE A 83 -24.92 -14.83 -31.05
N ASP A 84 -23.73 -15.44 -31.08
CA ASP A 84 -23.31 -16.36 -32.13
C ASP A 84 -22.28 -17.38 -31.60
N GLY A 85 -21.63 -18.12 -32.50
CA GLY A 85 -20.61 -19.10 -32.14
C GLY A 85 -19.41 -18.51 -31.39
N GLU A 86 -19.10 -17.24 -31.60
CA GLU A 86 -17.85 -16.59 -31.17
C GLU A 86 -18.08 -15.50 -30.11
N THR A 87 -19.34 -15.13 -29.88
CA THR A 87 -19.71 -13.94 -29.10
C THR A 87 -20.79 -14.26 -28.06
N VAL A 88 -20.53 -13.87 -26.81
CA VAL A 88 -21.51 -13.94 -25.71
C VAL A 88 -21.64 -12.59 -25.02
N VAL A 89 -22.87 -12.23 -24.63
CA VAL A 89 -23.12 -11.01 -23.85
C VAL A 89 -22.52 -11.18 -22.45
N VAL A 90 -21.97 -10.10 -21.91
CA VAL A 90 -21.46 -10.03 -20.54
C VAL A 90 -22.19 -8.92 -19.79
N HIS A 91 -22.63 -9.21 -18.58
CA HIS A 91 -23.17 -8.16 -17.72
C HIS A 91 -22.08 -7.14 -17.36
N SER A 92 -22.28 -5.87 -17.70
CA SER A 92 -21.27 -4.80 -17.51
C SER A 92 -20.83 -4.61 -16.05
N SER A 93 -21.75 -4.80 -15.10
CA SER A 93 -21.46 -4.79 -13.66
C SER A 93 -20.59 -5.97 -13.20
N GLN A 94 -20.57 -7.07 -13.98
CA GLN A 94 -19.85 -8.30 -13.67
C GLN A 94 -18.50 -8.42 -14.40
N ARG A 95 -18.12 -7.43 -15.22
CA ARG A 95 -16.84 -7.40 -15.99
C ARG A 95 -15.63 -7.70 -15.10
N GLY A 96 -15.56 -7.06 -13.93
CA GLY A 96 -14.47 -7.27 -12.97
C GLY A 96 -14.42 -8.72 -12.48
N GLN A 97 -15.53 -9.23 -11.95
CA GLN A 97 -15.65 -10.60 -11.45
C GLN A 97 -15.36 -11.64 -12.54
N LEU A 98 -15.86 -11.42 -13.77
CA LEU A 98 -15.61 -12.28 -14.92
C LEU A 98 -14.11 -12.38 -15.21
N LYS A 99 -13.39 -11.25 -15.28
CA LYS A 99 -11.93 -11.24 -15.51
C LYS A 99 -11.18 -12.03 -14.46
N GLN A 100 -11.59 -11.95 -13.18
CA GLN A 100 -10.94 -12.73 -12.12
C GLN A 100 -11.15 -14.23 -12.29
N LEU A 101 -12.37 -14.65 -12.63
CA LEU A 101 -12.69 -16.06 -12.80
C LEU A 101 -12.01 -16.63 -14.05
N LEU A 102 -11.97 -15.86 -15.13
CA LEU A 102 -11.22 -16.17 -16.35
C LEU A 102 -9.72 -16.36 -16.07
N LEU A 103 -9.14 -15.45 -15.30
CA LEU A 103 -7.75 -15.55 -14.86
C LEU A 103 -7.49 -16.82 -14.02
N LYS A 104 -8.41 -17.16 -13.10
CA LYS A 104 -8.33 -18.37 -12.27
C LYS A 104 -8.52 -19.66 -13.08
N LEU A 105 -9.29 -19.60 -14.16
CA LEU A 105 -9.52 -20.71 -15.08
C LEU A 105 -8.37 -20.86 -16.10
N GLY A 106 -7.44 -19.90 -16.18
CA GLY A 106 -6.28 -19.95 -17.07
C GLY A 106 -6.47 -19.28 -18.43
N TRP A 107 -7.58 -18.55 -18.61
CA TRP A 107 -7.96 -17.88 -19.85
C TRP A 107 -8.11 -16.36 -19.65
N PRO A 108 -7.02 -15.62 -19.38
CA PRO A 108 -7.12 -14.18 -19.13
C PRO A 108 -7.65 -13.44 -20.38
N ALA A 109 -8.74 -12.71 -20.21
CA ALA A 109 -9.29 -11.89 -21.27
C ALA A 109 -8.53 -10.56 -21.44
N GLU A 110 -8.27 -10.21 -22.69
CA GLU A 110 -7.88 -8.87 -23.09
C GLU A 110 -9.10 -7.96 -23.04
N ASP A 111 -8.92 -6.72 -22.58
CA ASP A 111 -10.05 -5.86 -22.24
C ASP A 111 -10.05 -4.59 -23.09
N LEU A 112 -10.78 -4.66 -24.20
CA LEU A 112 -10.86 -3.66 -25.27
C LEU A 112 -12.15 -2.84 -25.24
N ALA A 113 -13.10 -3.13 -24.35
CA ALA A 113 -14.42 -2.49 -24.25
C ALA A 113 -14.38 -0.98 -23.93
N GLY A 114 -13.17 -0.41 -23.86
CA GLY A 114 -12.92 0.93 -23.40
C GLY A 114 -13.46 1.13 -22.00
N TYR A 115 -13.52 2.39 -21.61
CA TYR A 115 -14.18 2.77 -20.38
C TYR A 115 -15.06 3.99 -20.61
N VAL A 116 -16.01 4.20 -19.71
CA VAL A 116 -16.89 5.37 -19.76
C VAL A 116 -16.05 6.60 -19.42
N ASP A 117 -16.01 7.59 -20.31
CA ASP A 117 -15.36 8.86 -20.00
C ASP A 117 -15.97 9.49 -18.76
N GLY A 118 -15.08 9.91 -17.86
CA GLY A 118 -15.46 10.62 -16.66
C GLY A 118 -16.01 11.99 -17.00
N THR A 119 -16.79 12.57 -16.08
CA THR A 119 -17.16 13.99 -16.20
C THR A 119 -15.86 14.81 -16.12
N PRO A 120 -15.54 15.64 -17.13
CA PRO A 120 -14.30 16.42 -17.13
C PRO A 120 -14.36 17.48 -16.02
N HIS A 121 -13.26 17.60 -15.29
CA HIS A 121 -13.05 18.64 -14.29
C HIS A 121 -11.73 19.35 -14.60
N LEU A 122 -11.76 20.68 -14.67
CA LEU A 122 -10.56 21.48 -14.92
C LEU A 122 -9.65 21.44 -13.69
N ILE A 123 -8.59 20.66 -13.80
CA ILE A 123 -7.61 20.40 -12.74
C ILE A 123 -6.23 20.47 -13.42
N ALA A 124 -5.39 21.44 -13.05
CA ALA A 124 -4.08 21.72 -13.69
C ALA A 124 -2.92 21.70 -12.68
N LEU A 125 -1.83 21.02 -13.05
CA LEU A 125 -0.73 20.74 -12.12
C LEU A 125 0.04 22.03 -11.91
N ASN A 126 0.18 22.44 -10.65
CA ASN A 126 1.03 23.57 -10.31
C ASN A 126 2.36 23.04 -9.75
N GLU A 127 3.45 23.24 -10.49
CA GLU A 127 4.84 22.93 -10.12
C GLU A 127 5.61 24.16 -9.58
N ASP A 128 4.90 25.21 -9.14
CA ASP A 128 5.54 26.37 -8.51
C ASP A 128 6.18 25.95 -7.18
N GLY A 129 7.52 25.96 -7.16
CA GLY A 129 8.32 25.65 -5.98
C GLY A 129 8.58 24.17 -5.70
N TRP A 130 8.16 23.26 -6.59
CA TRP A 130 8.47 21.83 -6.49
C TRP A 130 8.37 21.15 -7.86
N HIS A 131 9.07 20.02 -8.05
CA HIS A 131 8.99 19.25 -9.30
C HIS A 131 8.87 17.76 -9.01
N LEU A 132 8.25 17.02 -9.93
CA LEU A 132 8.25 15.55 -9.86
C LEU A 132 9.67 15.00 -10.02
N ARG A 133 10.03 14.06 -9.14
CA ARG A 133 11.30 13.32 -9.22
C ARG A 133 11.30 12.39 -10.44
N PRO A 134 12.47 12.01 -11.02
CA PRO A 134 12.53 11.21 -12.24
C PRO A 134 11.75 9.89 -12.18
N TYR A 135 11.85 9.14 -11.07
CA TYR A 135 11.09 7.90 -10.89
C TYR A 135 9.56 8.13 -10.80
N GLN A 136 9.13 9.31 -10.31
CA GLN A 136 7.71 9.67 -10.26
C GLN A 136 7.18 9.97 -11.66
N LYS A 137 7.95 10.70 -12.47
CA LYS A 137 7.61 10.95 -13.88
C LYS A 137 7.50 9.65 -14.67
N LEU A 138 8.48 8.76 -14.53
CA LEU A 138 8.46 7.46 -15.18
C LEU A 138 7.27 6.59 -14.73
N ALA A 139 6.91 6.62 -13.45
CA ALA A 139 5.72 5.93 -12.94
C ALA A 139 4.42 6.48 -13.56
N THR A 140 4.31 7.81 -13.67
CA THR A 140 3.18 8.49 -14.32
C THR A 140 3.09 8.12 -15.80
N GLU A 141 4.18 8.20 -16.55
CA GLU A 141 4.24 7.86 -17.98
C GLU A 141 3.82 6.40 -18.24
N ASN A 142 4.35 5.46 -17.45
CA ASN A 142 4.00 4.04 -17.54
C ASN A 142 2.52 3.78 -17.22
N PHE A 143 1.97 4.50 -16.24
CA PHE A 143 0.54 4.43 -15.95
C PHE A 143 -0.30 5.04 -17.07
N TRP A 144 0.11 6.18 -17.61
CA TRP A 144 -0.58 6.87 -18.69
C TRP A 144 -0.67 6.02 -19.95
N ALA A 145 0.45 5.42 -20.36
CA ALA A 145 0.51 4.48 -21.47
C ALA A 145 -0.30 3.20 -21.20
N GLY A 146 -0.31 2.72 -19.95
CA GLY A 146 -0.94 1.46 -19.56
C GLY A 146 -2.45 1.52 -19.26
N GLY A 147 -3.03 2.69 -19.03
CA GLY A 147 -4.46 2.81 -18.71
C GLY A 147 -4.77 2.59 -17.23
N SER A 148 -4.73 1.33 -16.78
CA SER A 148 -4.98 0.92 -15.39
C SER A 148 -3.89 -0.01 -14.88
N GLY A 149 -3.62 0.02 -13.58
CA GLY A 149 -2.69 -0.89 -12.93
C GLY A 149 -2.12 -0.38 -11.62
N VAL A 150 -1.11 -1.09 -11.12
CA VAL A 150 -0.49 -0.83 -9.82
C VAL A 150 0.90 -0.23 -10.00
N VAL A 151 1.15 0.86 -9.29
CA VAL A 151 2.45 1.52 -9.14
C VAL A 151 2.96 1.20 -7.75
N VAL A 152 4.13 0.55 -7.69
CA VAL A 152 4.82 0.22 -6.44
C VAL A 152 5.93 1.22 -6.21
N LEU A 153 5.80 2.01 -5.15
CA LEU A 153 6.78 3.03 -4.75
C LEU A 153 7.04 2.93 -3.26
N PRO A 154 8.30 2.89 -2.82
CA PRO A 154 8.63 2.79 -1.41
C PRO A 154 8.06 3.95 -0.59
N CYS A 155 7.84 3.70 0.70
CA CYS A 155 7.34 4.73 1.60
C CYS A 155 8.32 5.90 1.72
N GLY A 156 7.79 7.13 1.76
CA GLY A 156 8.61 8.35 1.67
C GLY A 156 8.89 8.81 0.24
N ALA A 157 8.72 7.94 -0.77
CA ALA A 157 8.88 8.32 -2.17
C ALA A 157 7.64 8.98 -2.82
N ALA A 158 6.46 8.90 -2.18
CA ALA A 158 5.18 9.15 -2.88
C ALA A 158 4.03 9.87 -2.14
N ARG A 159 4.12 10.28 -0.87
CA ARG A 159 2.93 10.81 -0.14
C ARG A 159 3.23 12.14 0.54
N PRO A 160 3.09 13.28 -0.15
CA PRO A 160 1.79 13.97 -0.26
C PRO A 160 1.48 14.65 -1.63
N TRP A 161 2.24 14.35 -2.70
CA TRP A 161 2.14 15.07 -3.99
C TRP A 161 1.45 14.28 -5.12
N TRP A 162 1.31 12.95 -4.99
CA TRP A 162 0.87 12.10 -6.10
C TRP A 162 -0.65 12.15 -6.39
N GLY A 163 -1.47 12.25 -5.33
CA GLY A 163 -2.92 12.49 -5.47
C GLY A 163 -3.22 13.85 -6.14
N ARG A 164 -2.25 14.77 -6.10
CA ARG A 164 -2.26 16.09 -6.75
C ARG A 164 -1.66 16.13 -8.15
N SER A 165 -1.31 15.00 -8.77
CA SER A 165 -0.78 14.96 -10.14
C SER A 165 -1.59 14.11 -11.12
N HIS A 166 -2.44 13.19 -10.65
CA HIS A 166 -3.15 12.27 -11.56
C HIS A 166 -4.60 12.63 -11.87
N GLY A 167 -5.17 13.61 -11.15
CA GLY A 167 -6.31 14.37 -11.69
C GLY A 167 -5.93 15.28 -12.87
N TYR A 168 -4.64 15.42 -13.17
CA TYR A 168 -4.09 16.61 -13.84
C TYR A 168 -3.60 16.36 -15.27
N GLU A 169 -3.31 15.12 -15.67
CA GLU A 169 -2.89 14.76 -17.04
C GLU A 169 -4.04 14.28 -17.94
N LEU A 170 -5.28 14.21 -17.45
CA LEU A 170 -6.43 13.76 -18.24
C LEU A 170 -6.84 14.72 -19.39
N HIS A 171 -6.12 15.83 -19.56
CA HIS A 171 -6.43 16.86 -20.55
C HIS A 171 -5.21 17.27 -21.39
N HIS A 172 -4.79 16.40 -22.30
CA HIS A 172 -4.18 16.84 -23.56
C HIS A 172 -4.76 16.04 -24.72
N HIS A 173 -5.94 16.44 -25.19
CA HIS A 173 -6.23 16.38 -26.61
C HIS A 173 -6.11 17.82 -27.14
N ALA A 174 -4.97 18.08 -27.78
CA ALA A 174 -4.84 19.20 -28.69
C ALA A 174 -5.63 18.84 -29.96
N ASP A 175 -6.68 19.60 -30.24
CA ASP A 175 -7.28 19.67 -31.58
C ASP A 175 -6.54 20.80 -32.33
N PRO A 176 -5.87 20.53 -33.46
CA PRO A 176 -5.09 21.54 -34.18
C PRO A 176 -6.03 22.41 -35.02
N GLY A 177 -6.63 23.43 -34.41
CA GLY A 177 -7.47 24.35 -35.17
C GLY A 177 -8.36 25.24 -34.33
N ASP A 178 -7.80 26.13 -33.51
CA ASP A 178 -8.45 27.43 -33.31
C ASP A 178 -7.43 28.49 -32.91
N GLN A 179 -7.12 29.37 -33.86
CA GLN A 179 -6.40 30.60 -33.61
C GLN A 179 -7.45 31.66 -33.26
N HIS A 180 -7.13 32.53 -32.29
CA HIS A 180 -7.81 33.78 -31.89
C HIS A 180 -8.68 33.68 -30.62
N GLY A 181 -8.37 34.51 -29.61
CA GLY A 181 -9.39 34.98 -28.67
C GLY A 181 -8.95 35.25 -27.24
N ARG A 182 -8.52 36.49 -27.00
CA ARG A 182 -8.33 37.23 -25.73
C ARG A 182 -9.17 36.74 -24.53
N GLY A 183 -8.55 36.72 -23.34
CA GLY A 183 -9.23 36.51 -22.06
C GLY A 183 -10.17 37.65 -21.64
N PRO A 184 -10.96 37.39 -20.58
CA PRO A 184 -10.82 38.24 -19.40
C PRO A 184 -10.81 37.45 -18.08
N ALA A 185 -10.11 38.04 -17.10
CA ALA A 185 -10.12 37.65 -15.70
C ALA A 185 -11.50 37.92 -15.06
N MET A 186 -11.98 37.01 -14.21
CA MET A 186 -12.98 37.30 -13.17
C MET A 186 -12.88 36.28 -12.03
N GLU A 187 -12.82 36.81 -10.81
CA GLU A 187 -12.92 36.11 -9.53
C GLU A 187 -14.21 35.30 -9.42
N GLY A 188 -14.15 34.11 -8.79
CA GLY A 188 -15.37 33.38 -8.44
C GLY A 188 -15.16 31.94 -8.01
N ARG A 189 -15.12 31.72 -6.68
CA ARG A 189 -15.51 30.51 -5.94
C ARG A 189 -15.03 29.15 -6.49
N THR A 190 -14.06 28.56 -5.81
CA THR A 190 -13.61 27.16 -5.95
C THR A 190 -14.79 26.18 -5.74
N PRO A 191 -15.17 25.36 -6.74
CA PRO A 191 -16.05 24.22 -6.52
C PRO A 191 -15.22 23.10 -5.87
N GLN A 192 -15.70 22.64 -4.72
CA GLN A 192 -15.14 21.55 -3.93
C GLN A 192 -15.22 20.24 -4.73
N ALA A 193 -14.06 19.66 -5.09
CA ALA A 193 -14.00 18.36 -5.76
C ALA A 193 -14.39 17.25 -4.77
N ASP A 194 -15.37 16.42 -5.15
CA ASP A 194 -15.72 15.20 -4.42
C ASP A 194 -14.60 14.15 -4.60
N VAL A 195 -13.56 14.24 -3.76
CA VAL A 195 -12.56 13.17 -3.59
C VAL A 195 -13.12 12.18 -2.58
N ALA A 196 -13.53 11.00 -3.04
CA ALA A 196 -13.89 9.91 -2.15
C ALA A 196 -12.61 9.24 -1.62
N ASP A 197 -12.14 9.72 -0.47
CA ASP A 197 -11.03 9.13 0.28
C ASP A 197 -11.54 7.93 1.10
N GLY A 198 -11.16 6.72 0.67
CA GLY A 198 -11.57 5.44 1.26
C GLY A 198 -10.74 5.02 2.48
N GLY A 199 -10.20 5.96 3.25
CA GLY A 199 -9.46 5.65 4.48
C GLY A 199 -10.37 4.97 5.51
N GLY A 200 -10.01 3.75 5.93
CA GLY A 200 -10.81 2.97 6.87
C GLY A 200 -11.00 3.66 8.22
N ASP A 201 -12.24 4.02 8.53
CA ASP A 201 -12.68 4.28 9.91
C ASP A 201 -13.67 3.17 10.31
N ARG A 202 -13.33 2.40 11.34
CA ARG A 202 -14.21 1.38 11.91
C ARG A 202 -15.17 2.06 12.86
N ARG A 203 -16.45 2.18 12.51
CA ARG A 203 -17.52 2.31 13.50
C ARG A 203 -18.73 1.44 13.14
N VAL A 204 -18.88 0.40 13.96
CA VAL A 204 -20.10 -0.39 14.12
C VAL A 204 -21.14 0.52 14.76
N PHE A 205 -22.34 0.66 14.17
CA PHE A 205 -23.48 1.27 14.88
C PHE A 205 -24.73 0.39 14.75
N GLY A 206 -25.14 -0.14 15.90
CA GLY A 206 -26.48 -0.68 16.17
C GLY A 206 -27.48 0.44 16.47
N ARG A 207 -28.75 0.14 16.24
CA ARG A 207 -29.93 1.05 16.27
C ARG A 207 -30.25 1.64 17.66
N GLY A 208 -30.88 2.82 17.67
CA GLY A 208 -31.98 3.10 18.63
C GLY A 208 -32.19 4.55 19.12
N GLN A 209 -33.07 5.29 18.42
CA GLN A 209 -34.10 6.26 18.88
C GLN A 209 -33.77 7.44 19.84
N GLY A 210 -34.22 8.66 19.47
CA GLY A 210 -34.48 9.78 20.40
C GLY A 210 -34.47 11.18 19.76
N SER A 211 -35.55 11.95 19.94
CA SER A 211 -35.94 13.21 19.24
C SER A 211 -35.28 14.52 19.79
N PRO A 212 -35.56 15.73 19.22
CA PRO A 212 -34.61 16.84 19.08
C PRO A 212 -34.84 18.07 19.99
N ALA A 213 -33.83 18.94 20.16
CA ALA A 213 -34.02 20.35 20.57
C ALA A 213 -32.84 21.30 20.23
N ARG A 214 -33.18 22.31 19.40
CA ARG A 214 -32.82 23.75 19.31
C ARG A 214 -31.48 24.33 19.81
N HIS A 215 -30.86 25.06 18.87
CA HIS A 215 -30.02 26.28 18.90
C HIS A 215 -29.47 26.84 20.22
N ASP A 216 -28.15 27.09 20.26
CA ASP A 216 -27.62 28.46 20.29
C ASP A 216 -26.18 28.57 19.76
N ARG A 217 -25.77 29.81 19.47
CA ARG A 217 -24.68 30.30 18.62
C ARG A 217 -23.27 30.11 19.22
N ASP A 218 -22.25 29.94 18.36
CA ASP A 218 -21.06 30.83 18.24
C ASP A 218 -19.89 30.21 17.43
N LEU A 219 -19.42 30.97 16.42
CA LEU A 219 -18.10 31.01 15.74
C LEU A 219 -17.43 29.71 15.21
N PRO A 220 -17.17 29.58 13.88
CA PRO A 220 -16.41 28.45 13.34
C PRO A 220 -14.89 28.67 13.46
N GLY A 221 -14.23 27.75 14.19
CA GLY A 221 -12.80 27.45 14.02
C GLY A 221 -12.55 26.60 12.77
N PRO A 222 -11.30 26.25 12.43
CA PRO A 222 -10.98 25.63 11.15
C PRO A 222 -11.63 24.25 11.04
N ASP A 223 -12.53 24.11 10.08
CA ASP A 223 -13.34 22.92 9.83
C ASP A 223 -12.46 21.67 9.59
N HIS A 224 -12.49 20.75 10.55
CA HIS A 224 -12.30 19.33 10.29
C HIS A 224 -13.40 18.90 9.30
N GLN A 225 -13.03 18.69 8.04
CA GLN A 225 -13.95 18.16 7.02
C GLN A 225 -14.52 16.81 7.47
N ALA A 226 -15.76 16.84 7.94
CA ALA A 226 -16.56 15.67 8.18
C ALA A 226 -16.72 14.90 6.86
N ARG A 227 -16.21 13.67 6.82
CA ARG A 227 -16.35 12.74 5.69
C ARG A 227 -17.84 12.52 5.41
N ARG A 228 -18.30 12.88 4.21
CA ARG A 228 -19.66 12.55 3.75
C ARG A 228 -19.80 11.03 3.64
N PRO A 229 -20.88 10.44 4.17
CA PRO A 229 -21.20 9.04 3.86
C PRO A 229 -21.47 8.91 2.36
N LEU A 230 -21.01 7.81 1.75
CA LEU A 230 -21.39 7.46 0.38
C LEU A 230 -22.92 7.39 0.28
N PRO A 231 -23.55 8.04 -0.72
CA PRO A 231 -24.99 8.00 -0.87
C PRO A 231 -25.46 6.58 -1.24
N ALA A 232 -26.59 6.18 -0.65
CA ALA A 232 -27.26 4.92 -0.96
C ALA A 232 -27.59 4.82 -2.47
N PRO A 233 -27.59 3.60 -3.06
CA PRO A 233 -27.80 3.45 -4.49
C PRO A 233 -29.25 3.79 -4.84
N GLY A 234 -29.49 4.93 -5.51
CA GLY A 234 -30.81 5.25 -6.06
C GLY A 234 -31.15 6.68 -6.46
N THR A 235 -30.35 7.71 -6.12
CA THR A 235 -30.75 9.11 -6.39
C THR A 235 -29.84 9.86 -7.37
N ARG A 236 -30.48 10.39 -8.43
CA ARG A 236 -30.11 11.45 -9.40
C ARG A 236 -28.62 11.65 -9.77
N GLY A 237 -28.34 11.47 -11.08
CA GLY A 237 -27.23 12.11 -11.80
C GLY A 237 -25.83 11.73 -11.34
N ARG A 238 -25.48 10.43 -11.39
CA ARG A 238 -24.12 9.97 -11.06
C ARG A 238 -23.09 10.65 -11.99
N ALA A 239 -22.21 11.47 -11.42
CA ALA A 239 -20.96 11.84 -12.08
C ALA A 239 -20.20 10.55 -12.45
N ARG A 240 -19.72 10.49 -13.69
CA ARG A 240 -18.96 9.33 -14.18
C ARG A 240 -17.53 9.49 -13.70
N LEU A 241 -16.97 8.48 -13.04
CA LEU A 241 -15.60 8.54 -12.53
C LEU A 241 -14.60 8.27 -13.66
N GLY A 242 -13.70 9.22 -13.92
CA GLY A 242 -12.63 9.07 -14.92
C GLY A 242 -11.45 8.25 -14.40
N LEU A 243 -11.14 8.36 -13.11
CA LEU A 243 -10.01 7.70 -12.44
C LEU A 243 -10.41 7.34 -11.01
N ILE A 244 -10.05 6.14 -10.56
CA ILE A 244 -10.07 5.77 -9.14
C ILE A 244 -8.64 5.53 -8.69
N ILE A 245 -8.25 6.14 -7.57
CA ILE A 245 -6.95 5.95 -6.94
C ILE A 245 -7.17 5.14 -5.66
N TYR A 246 -6.57 3.97 -5.59
CA TYR A 246 -6.54 3.14 -4.39
C TYR A 246 -5.19 3.34 -3.70
N ASP A 247 -5.20 3.77 -2.45
CA ASP A 247 -3.99 3.80 -1.62
C ASP A 247 -3.89 2.53 -0.78
N GLU A 248 -2.67 2.05 -0.55
CA GLU A 248 -2.38 0.76 0.10
C GLU A 248 -3.14 -0.41 -0.51
N VAL A 249 -2.98 -0.61 -1.82
CA VAL A 249 -3.77 -1.60 -2.56
C VAL A 249 -3.57 -3.04 -2.11
N HIS A 250 -2.51 -3.31 -1.35
CA HIS A 250 -2.33 -4.60 -0.68
C HIS A 250 -3.49 -4.90 0.30
N LEU A 251 -4.28 -3.92 0.75
CA LEU A 251 -5.48 -4.13 1.57
C LEU A 251 -6.74 -4.46 0.74
N LEU A 252 -6.76 -4.12 -0.55
CA LEU A 252 -7.96 -4.18 -1.40
C LEU A 252 -8.62 -5.58 -1.50
N PRO A 253 -7.88 -6.70 -1.52
CA PRO A 253 -8.50 -8.03 -1.56
C PRO A 253 -9.34 -8.40 -0.32
N ALA A 254 -9.27 -7.64 0.78
CA ALA A 254 -10.12 -7.88 1.94
C ALA A 254 -11.60 -7.61 1.59
N PRO A 255 -12.56 -8.40 2.10
CA PRO A 255 -13.97 -8.36 1.66
C PRO A 255 -14.63 -6.98 1.70
N ILE A 256 -14.32 -6.18 2.72
CA ILE A 256 -14.87 -4.82 2.90
C ILE A 256 -14.35 -3.86 1.81
N PHE A 257 -13.06 -3.94 1.49
CA PHE A 257 -12.45 -3.05 0.49
C PHE A 257 -12.74 -3.50 -0.94
N ARG A 258 -12.94 -4.80 -1.17
CA ARG A 258 -13.23 -5.34 -2.49
C ARG A 258 -14.49 -4.75 -3.13
N MET A 259 -15.50 -4.38 -2.35
CA MET A 259 -16.72 -3.73 -2.85
C MET A 259 -16.42 -2.40 -3.57
N THR A 260 -15.35 -1.70 -3.20
CA THR A 260 -14.94 -0.46 -3.87
C THR A 260 -14.36 -0.71 -5.27
N ALA A 261 -13.95 -1.95 -5.56
CA ALA A 261 -13.52 -2.36 -6.90
C ALA A 261 -14.70 -2.64 -7.84
N ASP A 262 -15.96 -2.57 -7.38
CA ASP A 262 -17.13 -2.67 -8.26
C ASP A 262 -17.53 -1.30 -8.86
N LEU A 263 -16.93 -0.20 -8.36
CA LEU A 263 -17.14 1.14 -8.88
C LEU A 263 -16.65 1.26 -10.33
N GLN A 264 -17.51 1.75 -11.21
CA GLN A 264 -17.19 1.94 -12.62
C GLN A 264 -16.31 3.18 -12.80
N ALA A 265 -15.13 3.03 -13.40
CA ALA A 265 -14.25 4.15 -13.74
C ALA A 265 -13.40 3.87 -14.98
N ARG A 266 -12.90 4.93 -15.64
CA ARG A 266 -12.05 4.82 -16.83
C ARG A 266 -10.64 4.35 -16.60
N ARG A 267 -10.05 4.71 -15.48
CA ARG A 267 -8.74 4.21 -15.09
C ARG A 267 -8.76 3.83 -13.63
N ARG A 268 -7.96 2.84 -13.28
CA ARG A 268 -7.73 2.45 -11.89
C ARG A 268 -6.25 2.48 -11.63
N LEU A 269 -5.86 3.32 -10.69
CA LEU A 269 -4.50 3.45 -10.22
C LEU A 269 -4.43 2.84 -8.83
N GLY A 270 -3.56 1.85 -8.67
CA GLY A 270 -3.22 1.32 -7.37
C GLY A 270 -1.87 1.84 -6.90
N LEU A 271 -1.81 2.40 -5.71
CA LEU A 271 -0.57 2.81 -5.05
C LEU A 271 -0.28 1.92 -3.86
N THR A 272 0.95 1.43 -3.78
CA THR A 272 1.42 0.75 -2.58
C THR A 272 2.94 0.76 -2.52
N ALA A 273 3.50 0.61 -1.33
CA ALA A 273 4.93 0.41 -1.17
C ALA A 273 5.36 -1.06 -1.25
N THR A 274 4.40 -1.99 -1.34
CA THR A 274 4.71 -3.41 -1.52
C THR A 274 3.51 -4.18 -2.04
N LEU A 275 3.78 -5.22 -2.84
CA LEU A 275 2.76 -6.11 -3.38
C LEU A 275 2.75 -7.50 -2.74
N VAL A 276 3.74 -7.85 -1.94
CA VAL A 276 3.79 -9.18 -1.31
C VAL A 276 2.66 -9.29 -0.28
N ARG A 277 2.06 -10.46 -0.08
CA ARG A 277 1.09 -10.69 0.98
C ARG A 277 1.39 -12.00 1.69
N GLU A 278 1.16 -12.03 3.00
CA GLU A 278 1.38 -13.26 3.78
C GLU A 278 0.38 -14.37 3.44
N ASP A 279 -0.77 -14.04 2.84
CA ASP A 279 -1.79 -14.99 2.40
C ASP A 279 -1.64 -15.43 0.92
N GLY A 280 -0.62 -14.95 0.20
CA GLY A 280 -0.37 -15.29 -1.20
C GLY A 280 -1.43 -14.81 -2.20
N ARG A 281 -2.30 -13.87 -1.80
CA ARG A 281 -3.43 -13.38 -2.62
C ARG A 281 -3.12 -12.08 -3.36
N GLU A 282 -1.86 -11.71 -3.52
CA GLU A 282 -1.44 -10.54 -4.29
C GLU A 282 -1.94 -10.54 -5.74
N GLY A 283 -2.11 -11.74 -6.32
CA GLY A 283 -2.70 -11.92 -7.65
C GLY A 283 -4.11 -11.33 -7.79
N GLU A 284 -4.85 -11.23 -6.69
CA GLU A 284 -6.19 -10.64 -6.70
C GLU A 284 -6.15 -9.12 -6.91
N VAL A 285 -5.12 -8.43 -6.44
CA VAL A 285 -4.94 -6.99 -6.68
C VAL A 285 -4.86 -6.70 -8.17
N PHE A 286 -4.06 -7.50 -8.90
CA PHE A 286 -3.89 -7.31 -10.35
C PHE A 286 -5.18 -7.53 -11.12
N SER A 287 -6.02 -8.43 -10.62
CA SER A 287 -7.32 -8.71 -11.23
C SER A 287 -8.37 -7.63 -10.96
N LEU A 288 -8.24 -6.87 -9.85
CA LEU A 288 -9.16 -5.80 -9.46
C LEU A 288 -8.78 -4.44 -10.07
N ILE A 289 -7.49 -4.14 -10.16
CA ILE A 289 -6.98 -2.82 -10.59
C ILE A 289 -6.35 -2.91 -11.99
N GLY A 290 -5.50 -3.90 -12.21
CA GLY A 290 -4.70 -4.05 -13.42
C GLY A 290 -3.27 -4.50 -13.08
N PRO A 291 -2.43 -4.78 -14.09
CA PRO A 291 -1.08 -5.30 -13.88
C PRO A 291 -0.19 -4.29 -13.13
N LYS A 292 0.94 -4.77 -12.60
CA LYS A 292 2.00 -3.89 -12.08
C LYS A 292 2.57 -3.06 -13.25
N ARG A 293 2.41 -1.74 -13.20
CA ARG A 293 2.86 -0.78 -14.23
C ARG A 293 4.25 -0.25 -13.94
N TYR A 294 4.57 -0.09 -12.67
CA TYR A 294 5.86 0.41 -12.25
C TYR A 294 6.22 -0.20 -10.90
N ASP A 295 7.51 -0.46 -10.71
CA ASP A 295 8.07 -0.93 -9.46
C ASP A 295 9.46 -0.31 -9.34
N ALA A 296 9.62 0.59 -8.37
CA ALA A 296 10.93 1.16 -8.07
C ALA A 296 11.56 0.42 -6.89
N PRO A 297 12.69 -0.29 -7.12
CA PRO A 297 13.46 -0.86 -6.04
C PRO A 297 13.89 0.21 -5.03
N TRP A 298 13.82 -0.13 -3.75
CA TRP A 298 14.24 0.77 -2.67
C TRP A 298 15.66 1.31 -2.87
N LYS A 299 16.61 0.41 -3.18
CA LYS A 299 18.02 0.74 -3.40
C LYS A 299 18.25 1.75 -4.52
N ASP A 300 17.44 1.74 -5.58
CA ASP A 300 17.60 2.66 -6.69
C ASP A 300 17.19 4.08 -6.28
N ILE A 301 16.13 4.20 -5.47
CA ILE A 301 15.67 5.49 -4.94
C ILE A 301 16.61 6.01 -3.85
N GLU A 302 17.15 5.12 -3.02
CA GLU A 302 18.18 5.42 -2.04
C GLU A 302 19.48 5.92 -2.71
N ALA A 303 19.96 5.22 -3.75
CA ALA A 303 21.17 5.61 -4.50
C ALA A 303 21.01 6.99 -5.20
N GLN A 304 19.78 7.37 -5.54
CA GLN A 304 19.45 8.69 -6.07
C GLN A 304 19.33 9.77 -4.98
N GLY A 305 19.52 9.42 -3.71
CA GLY A 305 19.47 10.35 -2.57
C GLY A 305 18.05 10.79 -2.17
N TYR A 306 17.02 10.13 -2.70
CA TYR A 306 15.62 10.48 -2.46
C TYR A 306 15.03 9.85 -1.20
N ILE A 307 15.67 8.79 -0.72
CA ILE A 307 15.38 8.06 0.50
C ILE A 307 16.69 7.88 1.26
N ALA A 308 16.61 7.92 2.59
CA ALA A 308 17.78 7.75 3.44
C ALA A 308 18.16 6.28 3.63
N PRO A 309 19.46 5.96 3.70
CA PRO A 309 19.91 4.68 4.21
C PRO A 309 19.45 4.52 5.67
N ALA A 310 18.88 3.37 6.00
CA ALA A 310 18.57 2.97 7.37
C ALA A 310 19.47 1.81 7.77
N ASP A 311 20.22 1.97 8.88
CA ASP A 311 20.98 0.88 9.51
C ASP A 311 20.01 0.09 10.41
N CYS A 312 19.62 -1.11 9.96
CA CYS A 312 18.75 -2.00 10.71
C CYS A 312 19.59 -2.97 11.54
N VAL A 313 19.47 -2.87 12.87
CA VAL A 313 20.23 -3.64 13.85
C VAL A 313 19.28 -4.53 14.64
N GLU A 314 19.39 -5.84 14.46
CA GLU A 314 18.76 -6.79 15.37
C GLU A 314 19.69 -7.00 16.57
N VAL A 315 19.22 -6.65 17.76
CA VAL A 315 19.96 -6.87 19.01
C VAL A 315 19.34 -8.06 19.73
N ARG A 316 20.12 -9.13 19.87
CA ARG A 316 19.68 -10.38 20.47
C ARG A 316 19.97 -10.40 21.95
N VAL A 317 18.96 -10.73 22.74
CA VAL A 317 19.04 -10.93 24.20
C VAL A 317 18.81 -12.39 24.53
N ASP A 318 19.53 -12.87 25.54
CA ASP A 318 19.24 -14.16 26.17
C ASP A 318 18.27 -13.93 27.33
N LEU A 319 17.18 -14.70 27.36
CA LEU A 319 16.27 -14.64 28.51
C LEU A 319 16.98 -15.16 29.77
N PRO A 320 16.78 -14.50 30.94
CA PRO A 320 17.17 -15.02 32.24
C PRO A 320 16.63 -16.43 32.50
N ARG A 321 17.28 -17.20 33.36
CA ARG A 321 16.94 -18.62 33.58
C ARG A 321 15.49 -18.82 34.02
N ASP A 322 15.04 -18.00 34.95
CA ASP A 322 13.68 -17.96 35.49
C ASP A 322 12.65 -17.59 34.41
N GLU A 323 12.90 -16.54 33.62
CA GLU A 323 12.02 -16.18 32.49
C GLU A 323 11.96 -17.27 31.42
N ARG A 324 13.09 -17.94 31.15
CA ARG A 324 13.16 -19.05 30.18
C ARG A 324 12.35 -20.27 30.63
N VAL A 325 12.38 -20.58 31.93
CA VAL A 325 11.55 -21.64 32.51
C VAL A 325 10.08 -21.24 32.44
N ALA A 326 9.73 -20.01 32.80
CA ALA A 326 8.36 -19.51 32.70
C ALA A 326 7.83 -19.56 31.26
N TYR A 327 8.65 -19.16 30.28
CA TYR A 327 8.32 -19.23 28.86
C TYR A 327 8.09 -20.67 28.38
N ALA A 328 8.95 -21.61 28.78
CA ALA A 328 8.84 -23.01 28.38
C ALA A 328 7.56 -23.69 28.90
N MET A 329 7.09 -23.26 30.08
CA MET A 329 5.88 -23.78 30.72
C MET A 329 4.61 -23.01 30.34
N ALA A 330 4.72 -21.92 29.59
CA ALA A 330 3.58 -21.09 29.23
C ALA A 330 2.76 -21.69 28.09
N GLU A 331 1.48 -21.35 28.06
CA GLU A 331 0.59 -21.63 26.93
C GLU A 331 1.01 -20.83 25.69
N ASP A 332 0.71 -21.34 24.50
CA ASP A 332 1.12 -20.73 23.23
C ASP A 332 0.62 -19.28 23.07
N ALA A 333 -0.53 -18.94 23.66
CA ALA A 333 -1.09 -17.60 23.64
C ALA A 333 -0.26 -16.58 24.46
N ASP A 334 0.41 -17.05 25.52
CA ASP A 334 1.17 -16.21 26.44
C ASP A 334 2.67 -16.17 26.13
N LYS A 335 3.20 -17.21 25.46
CA LYS A 335 4.62 -17.32 25.11
C LYS A 335 5.17 -16.02 24.53
N TYR A 336 4.51 -15.47 23.50
CA TYR A 336 5.01 -14.27 22.84
C TYR A 336 5.05 -13.05 23.78
N ARG A 337 4.05 -12.90 24.65
CA ARG A 337 4.03 -11.82 25.64
C ARG A 337 5.22 -11.93 26.58
N LEU A 338 5.44 -13.12 27.15
CA LEU A 338 6.52 -13.35 28.12
C LEU A 338 7.91 -13.01 27.58
N CYS A 339 8.24 -13.45 26.35
CA CYS A 339 9.54 -13.13 25.78
C CYS A 339 9.65 -11.68 25.30
N ALA A 340 8.54 -11.06 24.88
CA ALA A 340 8.50 -9.68 24.43
C ALA A 340 8.61 -8.67 25.60
N THR A 341 8.07 -9.03 26.77
CA THR A 341 8.08 -8.22 27.99
C THR A 341 9.22 -8.57 28.96
N SER A 342 10.27 -9.24 28.48
CA SER A 342 11.44 -9.59 29.29
C SER A 342 12.11 -8.36 29.90
N GLU A 343 12.51 -8.46 31.16
CA GLU A 343 13.22 -7.40 31.87
C GLU A 343 14.57 -7.08 31.21
N THR A 344 15.19 -8.09 30.61
CA THR A 344 16.46 -7.92 29.89
C THR A 344 16.31 -7.00 28.68
N LYS A 345 15.14 -7.00 28.03
CA LYS A 345 14.86 -6.05 26.95
C LYS A 345 14.68 -4.64 27.47
N THR A 346 13.98 -4.47 28.59
CA THR A 346 13.80 -3.15 29.23
C THR A 346 15.15 -2.52 29.56
N HIS A 347 16.06 -3.28 30.18
CA HIS A 347 17.40 -2.80 30.46
C HIS A 347 18.20 -2.46 29.19
N LEU A 348 18.06 -3.25 28.14
CA LEU A 348 18.70 -2.96 26.85
C LEU A 348 18.15 -1.67 26.19
N VAL A 349 16.86 -1.37 26.36
CA VAL A 349 16.30 -0.07 25.93
C VAL A 349 17.02 1.07 26.64
N GLU A 350 17.19 1.00 27.96
CA GLU A 350 17.91 2.03 28.73
C GLU A 350 19.34 2.24 28.21
N GLN A 351 20.07 1.16 27.95
CA GLN A 351 21.43 1.22 27.41
C GLN A 351 21.47 1.87 26.03
N LEU A 352 20.54 1.52 25.15
CA LEU A 352 20.46 2.11 23.81
C LEU A 352 20.03 3.57 23.84
N VAL A 353 19.15 3.97 24.76
CA VAL A 353 18.78 5.37 24.96
C VAL A 353 19.97 6.17 25.49
N ALA A 354 20.75 5.60 26.43
CA ALA A 354 21.98 6.21 26.93
C ALA A 354 23.02 6.40 25.81
N LEU A 355 23.21 5.41 24.95
CA LEU A 355 24.12 5.47 23.80
C LEU A 355 23.77 6.59 22.81
N HIS A 356 22.49 6.96 22.71
CA HIS A 356 21.98 7.96 21.78
C HIS A 356 21.50 9.23 22.50
N GLN A 357 22.10 9.57 23.65
CA GLN A 357 21.75 10.78 24.39
C GLN A 357 21.83 12.04 23.51
N GLY A 358 20.79 12.87 23.60
CA GLY A 358 20.64 14.11 22.84
C GLY A 358 20.06 13.94 21.43
N GLU A 359 19.90 12.70 20.95
CA GLU A 359 19.31 12.42 19.65
C GLU A 359 17.78 12.21 19.76
N PRO A 360 16.97 12.67 18.79
CA PRO A 360 15.55 12.35 18.74
C PRO A 360 15.35 10.83 18.58
N LEU A 361 14.77 10.21 19.60
CA LEU A 361 14.64 8.76 19.75
C LEU A 361 13.19 8.36 20.05
N LEU A 362 12.74 7.32 19.35
CA LEU A 362 11.40 6.74 19.53
C LEU A 362 11.49 5.29 20.03
N VAL A 363 10.85 4.97 21.15
CA VAL A 363 10.68 3.59 21.63
C VAL A 363 9.29 3.10 21.25
N ILE A 364 9.21 1.92 20.63
CA ILE A 364 7.97 1.36 20.07
C ILE A 364 7.71 -0.02 20.65
N GLY A 365 6.49 -0.28 21.12
CA GLY A 365 6.08 -1.61 21.55
C GLY A 365 4.57 -1.86 21.46
N GLN A 366 4.19 -3.11 21.69
CA GLN A 366 2.80 -3.57 21.66
C GLN A 366 2.14 -3.58 23.05
N TYR A 367 2.90 -3.89 24.10
CA TYR A 367 2.38 -4.12 25.44
C TYR A 367 2.40 -2.83 26.25
N ILE A 368 1.22 -2.34 26.62
CA ILE A 368 1.05 -1.03 27.25
C ILE A 368 1.77 -0.97 28.60
N ASP A 369 1.60 -1.99 29.45
CA ASP A 369 2.19 -2.02 30.79
C ASP A 369 3.74 -1.96 30.74
N GLN A 370 4.35 -2.65 29.77
CA GLN A 370 5.80 -2.58 29.53
C GLN A 370 6.22 -1.18 29.07
N LEU A 371 5.40 -0.51 28.24
CA LEU A 371 5.72 0.83 27.76
C LEU A 371 5.58 1.89 28.86
N ASP A 372 4.69 1.69 29.82
CA ASP A 372 4.60 2.53 31.01
C ASP A 372 5.84 2.41 31.86
N GLU A 373 6.25 1.18 32.16
CA GLU A 373 7.48 0.92 32.89
C GLU A 373 8.69 1.53 32.19
N ILE A 374 8.83 1.33 30.88
CA ILE A 374 9.89 1.97 30.08
C ILE A 374 9.79 3.50 30.15
N GLY A 375 8.59 4.06 30.07
CA GLY A 375 8.38 5.51 30.17
C GLY A 375 8.84 6.07 31.52
N GLU A 376 8.49 5.40 32.63
CA GLU A 376 8.90 5.80 33.97
C GLU A 376 10.42 5.72 34.15
N ARG A 377 11.04 4.63 33.70
CA ARG A 377 12.50 4.44 33.84
C ARG A 377 13.31 5.42 32.99
N LEU A 378 12.78 5.82 31.83
CA LEU A 378 13.43 6.78 30.93
C LEU A 378 13.06 8.24 31.21
N ASP A 379 12.15 8.51 32.16
CA ASP A 379 11.51 9.82 32.35
C ASP A 379 10.96 10.39 31.03
N ALA A 380 10.30 9.52 30.25
CA ALA A 380 9.85 9.81 28.90
C ALA A 380 8.32 9.69 28.78
N PRO A 381 7.65 10.62 28.07
CA PRO A 381 6.21 10.54 27.86
C PRO A 381 5.80 9.32 27.03
N VAL A 382 4.68 8.71 27.42
CA VAL A 382 4.12 7.52 26.76
C VAL A 382 2.84 7.88 26.00
N ILE A 383 2.76 7.51 24.73
CA ILE A 383 1.55 7.69 23.90
C ILE A 383 0.89 6.33 23.63
N LYS A 384 -0.36 6.25 24.05
CA LYS A 384 -1.22 5.07 23.98
C LYS A 384 -2.45 5.30 23.11
N GLY A 385 -3.26 4.25 22.96
CA GLY A 385 -4.51 4.31 22.21
C GLY A 385 -5.55 5.26 22.81
N ASP A 386 -5.60 5.36 24.15
CA ASP A 386 -6.48 6.22 24.92
C ASP A 386 -5.98 7.67 25.06
N THR A 387 -4.72 7.95 24.68
CA THR A 387 -4.18 9.31 24.67
C THR A 387 -4.98 10.19 23.70
N THR A 388 -5.58 11.25 24.24
CA THR A 388 -6.39 12.18 23.45
C THR A 388 -5.58 12.84 22.33
N VAL A 389 -6.26 13.18 21.23
CA VAL A 389 -5.63 13.85 20.07
C VAL A 389 -4.89 15.13 20.48
N LYS A 390 -5.47 15.91 21.40
CA LYS A 390 -4.87 17.17 21.90
C LYS A 390 -3.55 16.94 22.64
N VAL A 391 -3.52 15.97 23.54
CA VAL A 391 -2.29 15.62 24.29
C VAL A 391 -1.24 15.04 23.35
N ARG A 392 -1.66 14.14 22.45
CA ARG A 392 -0.78 13.52 21.44
C ARG A 392 -0.11 14.58 20.56
N GLN A 393 -0.87 15.53 20.02
CA GLN A 393 -0.33 16.61 19.19
C GLN A 393 0.67 17.47 19.97
N LYS A 394 0.36 17.84 21.22
CA LYS A 394 1.28 18.59 22.08
C LYS A 394 2.61 17.87 22.27
N LEU A 395 2.59 16.57 22.52
CA LEU A 395 3.80 15.76 22.70
C LEU A 395 4.60 15.65 21.41
N PHE A 396 3.93 15.47 20.26
CA PHE A 396 4.62 15.45 18.96
C PHE A 396 5.24 16.79 18.61
N ASP A 397 4.57 17.90 18.90
CA ASP A 397 5.12 19.23 18.63
C ASP A 397 6.32 19.54 19.54
N ALA A 398 6.25 19.16 20.81
CA ALA A 398 7.39 19.26 21.74
C ALA A 398 8.58 18.38 21.29
N PHE A 399 8.31 17.18 20.76
CA PHE A 399 9.34 16.32 20.19
C PHE A 399 9.97 16.92 18.91
N ARG A 400 9.15 17.48 18.01
CA ARG A 400 9.64 18.19 16.79
C ARG A 400 10.46 19.44 17.12
N ALA A 401 10.04 20.19 18.13
CA ALA A 401 10.78 21.35 18.64
C ALA A 401 12.09 20.95 19.33
N GLY A 402 12.18 19.68 19.76
CA GLY A 402 13.34 19.14 20.44
C GLY A 402 13.35 19.37 21.95
N ASP A 403 12.23 19.84 22.52
CA ASP A 403 12.01 19.95 23.98
C ASP A 403 12.00 18.58 24.65
N ILE A 404 11.53 17.56 23.91
CA ILE A 404 11.50 16.17 24.32
C ILE A 404 12.34 15.37 23.32
N LYS A 405 13.36 14.67 23.80
CA LYS A 405 14.25 13.85 22.95
C LYS A 405 13.81 12.41 22.83
N THR A 406 13.15 11.87 23.84
CA THR A 406 12.72 10.48 23.90
C THR A 406 11.20 10.41 24.02
N LEU A 407 10.58 9.60 23.16
CA LEU A 407 9.15 9.37 23.18
C LEU A 407 8.87 7.87 23.14
N VAL A 408 7.94 7.41 23.98
CA VAL A 408 7.51 6.01 24.00
C VAL A 408 6.13 5.91 23.36
N VAL A 409 5.96 5.03 22.37
CA VAL A 409 4.71 4.92 21.61
C VAL A 409 4.22 3.48 21.51
N SER A 410 2.94 3.30 21.81
CA SER A 410 2.26 2.03 21.58
C SER A 410 1.98 1.79 20.10
N LYS A 411 1.90 0.51 19.74
CA LYS A 411 1.50 0.07 18.40
C LYS A 411 0.21 0.76 17.94
N VAL A 412 -0.84 0.82 18.78
CA VAL A 412 -2.15 1.36 18.36
C VAL A 412 -2.10 2.86 18.06
N ALA A 413 -1.27 3.63 18.78
CA ALA A 413 -1.07 5.05 18.48
C ALA A 413 -0.28 5.30 17.18
N ASN A 414 0.41 4.27 16.69
CA ASN A 414 1.35 4.31 15.58
C ASN A 414 0.69 4.06 14.20
N PHE A 415 -0.59 3.68 14.13
CA PHE A 415 -1.28 3.23 12.89
C PHE A 415 -2.03 4.31 12.09
N SER A 416 -2.16 5.54 12.59
CA SER A 416 -3.05 6.52 11.92
C SER A 416 -2.54 7.95 11.88
N ILE A 417 -1.29 8.22 12.27
CA ILE A 417 -0.79 9.59 12.45
C ILE A 417 0.65 9.71 11.95
N ASP A 418 0.95 10.87 11.38
CA ASP A 418 2.28 11.32 10.98
C ASP A 418 3.18 11.44 12.22
N LEU A 419 3.95 10.38 12.49
CA LEU A 419 4.89 10.37 13.60
C LEU A 419 5.99 11.40 13.35
N PRO A 420 6.50 12.04 14.41
CA PRO A 420 7.59 12.96 14.24
C PRO A 420 8.83 12.22 13.73
N GLU A 421 9.63 12.94 12.95
CA GLU A 421 10.88 12.44 12.40
C GLU A 421 11.85 12.15 13.53
N ALA A 422 12.31 10.90 13.64
CA ALA A 422 13.29 10.46 14.61
C ALA A 422 14.58 10.04 13.90
N SER A 423 15.70 10.15 14.61
CA SER A 423 16.99 9.69 14.12
C SER A 423 17.28 8.24 14.54
N VAL A 424 16.69 7.83 15.67
CA VAL A 424 16.81 6.49 16.23
C VAL A 424 15.43 5.97 16.57
N ALA A 425 15.15 4.72 16.21
CA ALA A 425 13.95 4.01 16.63
C ALA A 425 14.31 2.67 17.26
N ILE A 426 13.75 2.37 18.43
CA ILE A 426 13.93 1.11 19.16
C ILE A 426 12.59 0.39 19.21
N GLN A 427 12.50 -0.77 18.57
CA GLN A 427 11.35 -1.66 18.66
C GLN A 427 11.61 -2.75 19.71
N VAL A 428 10.86 -2.70 20.81
CA VAL A 428 10.97 -3.65 21.93
C VAL A 428 10.21 -4.93 21.66
N SER A 429 9.01 -4.78 21.07
CA SER A 429 8.14 -5.90 20.70
C SER A 429 7.61 -5.72 19.27
N GLY A 430 7.79 -6.78 18.48
CA GLY A 430 7.26 -6.90 17.13
C GLY A 430 5.79 -7.30 17.10
N SER A 431 5.20 -7.39 15.91
CA SER A 431 3.93 -8.06 15.76
C SER A 431 3.90 -9.01 14.56
N PHE A 432 3.15 -10.09 14.71
CA PHE A 432 2.89 -11.02 13.62
C PHE A 432 2.01 -10.38 12.53
N GLY A 433 2.29 -10.67 11.26
CA GLY A 433 1.41 -10.33 10.13
C GLY A 433 1.63 -8.97 9.46
N SER A 434 2.59 -8.17 9.93
CA SER A 434 2.71 -6.75 9.54
C SER A 434 4.13 -6.35 9.11
N ARG A 435 4.94 -7.29 8.64
CA ARG A 435 6.39 -7.10 8.32
C ARG A 435 6.63 -5.94 7.35
N GLN A 436 5.74 -5.83 6.37
CA GLN A 436 5.73 -4.80 5.34
C GLN A 436 5.41 -3.42 5.87
N GLU A 437 4.33 -3.34 6.65
CA GLU A 437 3.91 -2.09 7.25
C GLU A 437 4.94 -1.59 8.26
N GLU A 438 5.58 -2.49 9.02
CA GLU A 438 6.69 -2.15 9.92
C GLU A 438 7.87 -1.55 9.15
N ALA A 439 8.41 -2.21 8.13
CA ALA A 439 9.52 -1.69 7.32
C ALA A 439 9.19 -0.35 6.63
N GLN A 440 7.99 -0.25 6.08
CA GLN A 440 7.49 0.96 5.42
C GLN A 440 7.31 2.12 6.38
N ARG A 441 6.82 1.85 7.58
CA ARG A 441 6.64 2.84 8.64
C ARG A 441 7.98 3.32 9.15
N LEU A 442 8.94 2.41 9.33
CA LEU A 442 10.31 2.75 9.71
C LEU A 442 10.96 3.69 8.70
N GLY A 443 10.79 3.43 7.39
CA GLY A 443 11.29 4.31 6.35
C GLY A 443 10.68 5.72 6.33
N ARG A 444 9.48 5.92 6.89
CA ARG A 444 8.87 7.27 7.06
C ARG A 444 9.34 7.96 8.33
N LEU A 445 9.57 7.17 9.37
CA LEU A 445 9.90 7.67 10.70
C LEU A 445 11.36 8.12 10.79
N LEU A 446 12.23 7.42 10.06
CA LEU A 446 13.66 7.59 10.12
C LEU A 446 14.16 8.54 9.03
N ARG A 447 14.81 9.63 9.44
CA ARG A 447 15.45 10.58 8.52
C ARG A 447 16.97 10.61 8.70
N PRO A 448 17.73 10.86 7.63
CA PRO A 448 19.17 11.01 7.74
C PRO A 448 19.46 12.30 8.50
N LYS A 449 20.49 12.27 9.35
CA LYS A 449 20.88 13.45 10.11
C LYS A 449 21.50 14.51 9.20
N GLN A 450 21.43 15.78 9.63
CA GLN A 450 22.11 16.88 8.94
C GLN A 450 23.65 16.70 8.89
N ASP A 451 24.20 15.89 9.79
CA ASP A 451 25.62 15.51 9.83
C ASP A 451 25.98 14.34 8.89
N GLY A 452 25.02 13.81 8.12
CA GLY A 452 25.22 12.72 7.17
C GLY A 452 25.20 11.31 7.79
N ARG A 453 25.02 11.16 9.11
CA ARG A 453 24.89 9.84 9.73
C ARG A 453 23.54 9.21 9.34
N ALA A 454 23.59 7.92 9.00
CA ALA A 454 22.40 7.11 8.69
C ALA A 454 21.49 7.00 9.92
N ALA A 455 20.18 6.93 9.66
CA ALA A 455 19.21 6.69 10.71
C ALA A 455 19.35 5.25 11.23
N ARG A 456 19.13 5.04 12.54
CA ARG A 456 19.30 3.72 13.15
C ARG A 456 17.99 3.13 13.62
N PHE A 457 17.76 1.88 13.25
CA PHE A 457 16.64 1.09 13.73
C PHE A 457 17.14 -0.10 14.54
N TYR A 458 16.75 -0.17 15.80
CA TYR A 458 17.04 -1.30 16.68
C TYR A 458 15.79 -2.17 16.85
N SER A 459 15.93 -3.48 16.63
CA SER A 459 14.90 -4.47 16.93
C SER A 459 15.42 -5.40 18.02
N LEU A 460 14.77 -5.41 19.18
CA LEU A 460 15.17 -6.23 20.32
C LEU A 460 14.54 -7.61 20.23
N VAL A 461 15.35 -8.67 20.21
CA VAL A 461 14.90 -10.04 19.93
C VAL A 461 15.36 -11.01 21.01
N ALA A 462 14.41 -11.71 21.64
CA ALA A 462 14.71 -12.77 22.61
C ALA A 462 15.09 -14.08 21.89
N ARG A 463 16.30 -14.58 22.16
CA ARG A 463 16.82 -15.84 21.59
C ARG A 463 16.01 -17.04 22.06
N ASP A 464 15.91 -18.04 21.19
CA ASP A 464 15.24 -19.32 21.44
C ASP A 464 13.75 -19.18 21.81
N THR A 465 13.08 -18.16 21.24
CA THR A 465 11.64 -17.90 21.45
C THR A 465 10.92 -17.59 20.14
N LEU A 466 9.59 -17.55 20.19
CA LEU A 466 8.72 -17.08 19.10
C LEU A 466 9.11 -15.71 18.55
N ASP A 467 9.74 -14.86 19.37
CA ASP A 467 10.24 -13.56 18.94
C ASP A 467 11.35 -13.67 17.89
N GLN A 468 12.27 -14.64 18.05
CA GLN A 468 13.30 -14.94 17.05
C GLN A 468 12.71 -15.47 15.74
N ASP A 469 11.64 -16.28 15.81
CA ASP A 469 10.94 -16.77 14.62
C ASP A 469 10.30 -15.63 13.83
N PHE A 470 9.75 -14.65 14.54
CA PHE A 470 9.16 -13.45 13.93
C PHE A 470 10.25 -12.55 13.34
N ALA A 471 11.36 -12.41 14.05
CA ALA A 471 12.50 -11.63 13.58
C ALA A 471 13.15 -12.24 12.33
N ALA A 472 13.31 -13.56 12.24
CA ALA A 472 13.84 -14.24 11.06
C ALA A 472 12.98 -14.03 9.80
N LYS A 473 11.66 -13.90 9.98
CA LYS A 473 10.71 -13.56 8.91
C LYS A 473 10.84 -12.10 8.47
N ARG A 474 11.06 -11.17 9.42
CA ARG A 474 11.32 -9.75 9.14
C ARG A 474 12.67 -9.56 8.45
N GLN A 475 13.71 -10.24 8.91
CA GLN A 475 15.05 -10.23 8.31
C GLN A 475 15.00 -10.59 6.84
N ARG A 476 14.33 -11.70 6.49
CA ARG A 476 14.16 -12.11 5.09
C ARG A 476 13.50 -11.01 4.26
N PHE A 477 12.43 -10.42 4.77
CA PHE A 477 11.74 -9.33 4.07
C PHE A 477 12.64 -8.09 3.89
N LEU A 478 13.32 -7.62 4.94
CA LEU A 478 14.21 -6.47 4.86
C LEU A 478 15.39 -6.72 3.90
N ALA A 479 15.95 -7.93 3.92
CA ALA A 479 17.01 -8.34 3.01
C ALA A 479 16.53 -8.40 1.55
N GLU A 480 15.33 -8.91 1.30
CA GLU A 480 14.69 -8.92 -0.04
C GLU A 480 14.46 -7.51 -0.57
N GLN A 481 14.11 -6.56 0.29
CA GLN A 481 13.99 -5.13 -0.09
C GLN A 481 15.34 -4.43 -0.21
N GLY A 482 16.43 -5.07 0.22
CA GLY A 482 17.78 -4.56 0.09
C GLY A 482 18.28 -3.69 1.24
N TYR A 483 17.60 -3.68 2.39
CA TYR A 483 18.07 -2.94 3.57
C TYR A 483 19.39 -3.51 4.11
N ALA A 484 20.28 -2.64 4.57
CA ALA A 484 21.43 -3.04 5.37
C ALA A 484 20.92 -3.56 6.71
N TYR A 485 21.14 -4.86 6.96
CA TYR A 485 20.66 -5.54 8.15
C TYR A 485 21.82 -6.28 8.81
N ARG A 486 22.01 -6.04 10.11
CA ARG A 486 23.06 -6.68 10.91
C ARG A 486 22.49 -7.19 12.23
N ILE A 487 23.07 -8.29 12.69
CA ILE A 487 22.73 -8.92 13.97
C ILE A 487 23.86 -8.63 14.95
N MET A 488 23.50 -8.26 16.17
CA MET A 488 24.42 -7.97 17.27
C MET A 488 23.91 -8.68 18.54
N ASP A 489 24.81 -9.12 19.41
CA ASP A 489 24.41 -9.54 20.76
C ASP A 489 24.29 -8.34 21.69
N ALA A 490 23.37 -8.40 22.64
CA ALA A 490 23.18 -7.34 23.64
C ALA A 490 24.48 -7.01 24.41
N LYS A 491 25.34 -8.00 24.64
CA LYS A 491 26.66 -7.84 25.28
C LYS A 491 27.66 -7.02 24.45
N ASP A 492 27.46 -6.94 23.13
CA ASP A 492 28.33 -6.23 22.20
C ASP A 492 27.84 -4.79 21.95
N VAL A 493 26.73 -4.39 22.57
CA VAL A 493 26.26 -3.00 22.55
C VAL A 493 27.27 -2.16 23.34
N PRO A 494 27.87 -1.11 22.73
CA PRO A 494 28.81 -0.26 23.43
C PRO A 494 28.17 0.33 24.69
N ALA A 495 28.88 0.29 25.81
CA ALA A 495 28.50 1.06 26.99
C ALA A 495 28.55 2.55 26.61
N GLY A 496 27.41 3.22 26.74
CA GLY A 496 27.23 4.65 26.42
C GLY A 496 28.01 5.57 27.34
#